data_AF-A0A2J6JBP7-F1
#
_entry.id   AF-A0A2J6JBP7-F1
#
_cell.length_a   1.000
_cell.length_b   1.000
_cell.length_c   1.000
_cell.angle_alpha   90.00
_cell.angle_beta   90.00
_cell.angle_gamma   90.00
#
_symmetry.space_group_name_H-M   'P 1'
#
loop_
_entity.id
_entity.type
_entity.pdbx_description
1 polymer ?
#
loop_
_entity_poly.entity_id
_entity_poly.type
_entity_poly.pdbx_seq_one_letter_code
_entity_poly.pdbx_strand_id
1 'polypeptide(L)' 'MSIYILKEQVLALSREEKQAFILDTLPALAKEAMQDPGFLMQLFPIFLGIVKESGLDVQQLLQLATMMGGDANPGK' A
#
# COMPACT_ATOMS: atom_id res chain seq x y z
N MET A 1 -13.76 13.65 15.09
CA MET A 1 -14.25 12.86 13.93
C MET A 1 -14.11 11.39 14.26
N SER A 2 -15.12 10.56 14.02
CA SER A 2 -15.01 9.11 14.28
C SER A 2 -14.37 8.39 13.09
N ILE A 3 -13.69 7.27 13.35
CA ILE A 3 -13.12 6.40 12.29
C ILE A 3 -14.21 5.96 11.30
N TYR A 4 -15.44 5.75 11.78
CA TYR A 4 -16.59 5.41 10.94
C TYR A 4 -16.88 6.50 9.90
N ILE A 5 -16.98 7.77 10.33
CA ILE A 5 -17.24 8.90 9.42
C ILE A 5 -16.07 9.06 8.44
N LEU A 6 -14.82 8.94 8.90
CA LEU A 6 -13.65 9.03 8.03
C LEU A 6 -13.69 7.98 6.91
N LYS A 7 -14.06 6.74 7.25
CA LYS A 7 -14.20 5.66 6.26
C LYS A 7 -15.24 6.01 5.19
N GLU A 8 -16.42 6.48 5.58
CA GLU A 8 -17.46 6.86 4.62
C GLU A 8 -17.00 7.98 3.69
N GLN A 9 -16.33 8.99 4.23
CA GLN A 9 -15.81 10.11 3.43
C GLN A 9 -14.75 9.65 2.43
N VAL A 10 -13.80 8.81 2.85
CA VAL A 10 -12.76 8.26 1.95
C VAL A 10 -13.36 7.37 0.86
N LEU A 11 -14.37 6.57 1.19
CA LEU A 11 -15.05 5.72 0.20
C LEU A 11 -15.91 6.53 -0.78
N ALA A 12 -16.40 7.70 -0.39
CA ALA A 12 -17.15 8.62 -1.24
C ALA A 12 -16.30 9.42 -2.22
N LEU A 13 -14.96 9.46 -2.04
CA LEU A 13 -14.05 10.15 -2.95
C LEU A 13 -14.16 9.64 -4.40
N SER A 14 -13.89 10.54 -5.35
CA SER A 14 -13.70 10.19 -6.76
C SER A 14 -12.49 9.26 -6.94
N ARG A 15 -12.33 8.69 -8.14
CA ARG A 15 -11.20 7.80 -8.45
C ARG A 15 -9.87 8.54 -8.30
N GLU A 16 -9.80 9.75 -8.85
CA GLU A 16 -8.62 10.59 -8.87
C GLU A 16 -8.21 10.98 -7.45
N GLU A 17 -9.18 11.34 -6.61
CA GLU A 17 -8.94 11.65 -5.20
C GLU A 17 -8.52 10.42 -4.39
N LYS A 18 -9.07 9.23 -4.69
CA LYS A 18 -8.61 7.97 -4.08
C LYS A 18 -7.17 7.65 -4.45
N GLN A 19 -6.78 7.89 -5.70
CA GLN A 19 -5.40 7.70 -6.14
C GLN A 19 -4.45 8.67 -5.41
N ALA A 20 -4.80 9.96 -5.34
CA ALA A 20 -4.02 10.94 -4.59
C ALA A 20 -3.91 10.57 -3.10
N PHE A 21 -5.03 10.16 -2.48
CA PHE A 21 -5.04 9.68 -1.10
C PHE A 21 -4.11 8.48 -0.89
N ILE A 22 -4.14 7.49 -1.78
CA ILE A 22 -3.27 6.30 -1.70
C ILE A 22 -1.80 6.69 -1.90
N LEU A 23 -1.47 7.60 -2.81
CA LEU A 23 -0.08 7.98 -3.07
C LEU A 23 0.51 8.85 -1.96
N ASP A 24 -0.28 9.75 -1.37
CA ASP A 24 0.22 10.75 -0.44
C ASP A 24 0.01 10.36 1.02
N THR A 25 -1.16 9.78 1.35
CA THR A 25 -1.58 9.54 2.73
C THR A 25 -1.26 8.13 3.20
N LEU A 26 -1.46 7.12 2.36
CA LEU A 26 -1.20 5.72 2.74
C LEU A 26 0.25 5.47 3.19
N PRO A 27 1.30 6.01 2.54
CA PRO A 27 2.69 5.80 3.01
C PRO A 27 2.94 6.41 4.39
N ALA A 28 2.35 7.57 4.69
CA ALA A 28 2.47 8.20 6.00
C ALA A 28 1.80 7.35 7.10
N LEU A 29 0.59 6.85 6.84
CA LEU A 29 -0.12 5.94 7.74
C LEU A 29 0.63 4.62 7.93
N ALA A 30 1.14 4.06 6.82
CA ALA A 30 1.94 2.85 6.83
C ALA A 30 3.21 3.02 7.66
N LYS A 31 3.93 4.14 7.55
CA LYS A 31 5.17 4.38 8.31
C LYS A 31 4.98 4.29 9.82
N GLU A 32 3.85 4.73 10.35
CA GLU A 32 3.54 4.63 11.79
C GLU A 32 3.05 3.24 12.15
N ALA A 33 2.09 2.70 11.39
CA ALA A 33 1.48 1.41 11.72
C ALA A 33 2.41 0.21 11.49
N MET A 34 3.30 0.28 10.49
CA MET A 34 4.30 -0.75 10.18
C MET A 34 5.43 -0.84 11.22
N GLN A 35 5.47 0.04 12.22
CA GLN A 35 6.38 -0.11 13.36
C GLN A 35 5.97 -1.28 14.26
N ASP A 36 4.72 -1.76 14.15
CA ASP A 36 4.26 -2.98 14.82
C ASP A 36 4.50 -4.21 13.92
N PRO A 37 5.40 -5.13 14.32
CA PRO A 37 5.68 -6.36 13.58
C PRO A 37 4.44 -7.27 13.43
N GLY A 38 3.53 -7.26 14.40
CA GLY A 38 2.28 -8.02 14.34
C GLY A 38 1.34 -7.47 13.28
N PHE A 39 1.27 -6.14 13.15
CA PHE A 39 0.48 -5.48 12.11
C PHE A 39 1.02 -5.74 10.70
N LEU A 40 2.35 -5.77 10.52
CA LEU A 40 2.98 -6.13 9.24
C LEU A 40 2.53 -7.51 8.74
N MET A 41 2.47 -8.49 9.64
CA MET A 41 2.00 -9.84 9.31
C MET A 41 0.52 -9.87 8.91
N GLN A 42 -0.30 -8.97 9.47
CA GLN A 42 -1.72 -8.82 9.11
C GLN A 42 -1.92 -8.09 7.78
N LEU A 43 -1.03 -7.15 7.43
CA LEU A 43 -1.10 -6.41 6.17
C LEU A 43 -0.76 -7.27 4.95
N PHE A 44 0.14 -8.23 5.09
CA PHE A 44 0.60 -9.08 4.00
C PHE A 44 -0.53 -9.72 3.17
N PRO A 45 -1.52 -10.44 3.76
CA PRO A 45 -2.62 -11.03 2.99
C PRO A 45 -3.51 -9.97 2.32
N ILE A 46 -3.63 -8.76 2.88
CA ILE A 46 -4.41 -7.66 2.30
C ILE A 46 -3.75 -7.17 1.01
N PHE A 47 -2.43 -6.94 1.03
CA PHE A 47 -1.70 -6.55 -0.18
C PHE A 47 -1.77 -7.60 -1.28
N LEU A 48 -1.64 -8.89 -0.92
CA LEU A 48 -1.81 -9.98 -1.89
C LEU A 48 -3.22 -10.01 -2.49
N GLY A 49 -4.25 -9.68 -1.72
CA GLY A 49 -5.61 -9.53 -2.22
C GLY A 49 -5.73 -8.43 -3.28
N ILE A 50 -5.19 -7.24 -2.99
CA ILE A 50 -5.21 -6.09 -3.90
C ILE A 50 -4.51 -6.42 -5.23
N VAL A 51 -3.34 -7.06 -5.15
CA VAL A 51 -2.57 -7.49 -6.34
C VAL A 51 -3.36 -8.47 -7.19
N LYS A 52 -4.01 -9.46 -6.56
CA LYS A 52 -4.84 -10.43 -7.28
C LYS A 52 -6.02 -9.76 -7.98
N GLU A 53 -6.67 -8.80 -7.32
CA GLU A 53 -7.79 -8.04 -7.88
C GLU A 53 -7.36 -7.11 -9.02
N SER A 54 -6.13 -6.60 -9.02
CA SER A 54 -5.60 -5.79 -10.11
C SER A 54 -5.27 -6.61 -11.37
N GLY A 55 -5.33 -7.95 -11.30
CA GLY A 55 -4.95 -8.84 -12.40
C GLY A 55 -3.44 -8.92 -12.65
N LEU A 56 -2.63 -8.36 -11.75
CA LEU A 56 -1.17 -8.43 -11.84
C LEU A 56 -0.70 -9.72 -11.17
N ASP A 57 0.24 -10.41 -11.81
CA ASP A 57 0.84 -11.60 -11.22
C ASP A 57 1.85 -11.18 -10.14
N VAL A 58 1.80 -11.86 -8.98
CA VAL A 58 2.69 -11.57 -7.85
C VAL A 58 4.14 -11.81 -8.24
N GLN A 59 4.44 -12.82 -9.07
CA GLN A 59 5.81 -13.07 -9.51
C GLN A 59 6.29 -11.96 -10.45
N GLN A 60 5.43 -11.43 -11.32
CA GLN A 60 5.75 -10.25 -12.14
C GLN A 60 6.04 -9.02 -11.29
N LEU A 61 5.26 -8.78 -10.23
CA LEU A 61 5.53 -7.69 -9.30
C LEU A 61 6.83 -7.87 -8.52
N LEU A 62 7.14 -9.09 -8.08
CA LEU A 62 8.42 -9.38 -7.44
C LEU A 62 9.59 -9.18 -8.40
N GLN A 63 9.46 -9.61 -9.66
CA GLN A 63 10.46 -9.35 -10.70
C GLN A 63 10.65 -7.85 -10.92
N LEU A 64 9.56 -7.09 -11.04
CA LEU A 64 9.60 -5.63 -11.17
C LEU A 64 10.28 -4.99 -9.95
N ALA A 65 9.95 -5.44 -8.73
CA ALA A 65 10.60 -4.96 -7.51
C ALA A 65 12.09 -5.28 -7.48
N THR A 66 12.53 -6.45 -7.96
CA THR A 66 13.96 -6.76 -8.08
C THR A 66 14.67 -5.92 -9.15
N MET A 67 13.98 -5.60 -10.25
CA MET A 67 14.51 -4.73 -11.32
C MET A 67 14.62 -3.27 -10.85
N MET A 68 13.62 -2.76 -10.13
CA MET A 68 13.62 -1.40 -9.58
C MET A 68 14.49 -1.27 -8.32
N GLY A 69 14.60 -2.34 -7.52
CA GLY A 69 15.50 -2.44 -6.38
C GLY A 69 16.98 -2.56 -6.76
N GLY A 70 17.28 -2.78 -8.05
CA GLY A 70 18.63 -2.69 -8.60
C GLY A 70 19.20 -1.26 -8.68
N ASP A 71 18.36 -0.23 -8.56
CA ASP A 71 18.76 1.18 -8.43
C ASP A 71 18.61 1.73 -7.00
N ALA A 72 18.07 0.94 -6.07
CA ALA A 72 18.19 1.19 -4.64
C ALA A 72 19.54 0.64 -4.14
N ASN A 73 20.64 1.18 -4.69
CA ASN A 73 21.99 0.98 -4.17
C ASN A 73 22.02 1.43 -2.69
N PRO A 74 22.14 0.52 -1.70
CA PRO A 74 22.67 0.93 -0.42
C PRO A 74 24.15 1.15 -0.70
N GLY A 75 24.57 2.42 -0.77
CA GLY A 75 25.97 2.74 -0.95
C GLY A 75 26.84 1.94 0.04
N LYS A 76 28.01 1.51 -0.45
CA LYS A 76 29.24 1.21 0.29
C LYS A 76 29.13 0.84 1.77
#